data_AF-A0A3N1L4K2-F1
#
_entry.id   AF-A0A3N1L4K2-F1
#
_cell.length_a   1.000
_cell.length_b   1.000
_cell.length_c   1.000
_cell.angle_alpha   90.00
_cell.angle_beta   90.00
_cell.angle_gamma   90.00
#
_symmetry.space_group_name_H-M   'P 1'
#
loop_
_entity.id
_entity.type
_entity.pdbx_description
1 polymer ?
#
loop_
_entity_poly.entity_id
_entity_poly.type
_entity_poly.pdbx_seq_one_letter_code
_entity_poly.pdbx_strand_id
1 'polypeptide(L)'
;MALFIRDAEVDALAEELRRLTKVKTKTEAVRQALLIQLERARRASPIGDRLARSKALADAMGPSDPTFDMKAYTDEMWGSD
;
A
#
# COMPACT_ATOMS: atom_id res chain seq x y z
N MET A 1 -8.54 -25.86 1.98
CA MET A 1 -7.74 -26.47 3.07
C MET A 1 -8.09 -25.82 4.39
N ALA A 2 -8.23 -26.61 5.45
CA ALA A 2 -8.44 -26.10 6.80
C ALA A 2 -7.09 -25.60 7.37
N LEU A 3 -7.09 -24.42 7.98
CA LEU A 3 -5.96 -23.91 8.75
C LEU A 3 -5.95 -24.63 10.10
N PHE A 4 -4.85 -25.32 10.42
CA PHE A 4 -4.68 -25.98 11.72
C PHE A 4 -3.75 -25.15 12.60
N ILE A 5 -4.29 -24.63 13.70
CA ILE A 5 -3.56 -23.82 14.67
C ILE A 5 -3.31 -24.72 15.89
N ARG A 6 -2.04 -24.94 16.23
CA ARG A 6 -1.65 -25.82 17.35
C ARG A 6 -1.76 -25.13 18.70
N ASP A 7 -1.62 -23.82 18.70
CA ASP A 7 -1.72 -22.99 19.89
C ASP A 7 -3.20 -22.73 20.21
N ALA A 8 -3.61 -23.07 21.43
CA ALA A 8 -5.00 -22.97 21.85
C ALA A 8 -5.49 -21.52 21.96
N GLU A 9 -4.62 -20.59 22.34
CA GLU A 9 -4.96 -19.17 22.44
C GLU A 9 -5.17 -18.58 21.05
N VAL A 10 -4.28 -18.91 20.11
CA VAL A 10 -4.38 -18.44 18.72
C VAL A 10 -5.61 -19.04 18.02
N ASP A 11 -5.98 -20.29 18.31
CA ASP A 11 -7.19 -20.90 17.76
C ASP A 11 -8.47 -20.24 18.29
N ALA A 12 -8.49 -19.89 19.59
CA ALA A 12 -9.59 -19.17 20.20
C ALA A 12 -9.77 -17.77 19.59
N LEU A 13 -8.67 -17.04 19.36
CA LEU A 13 -8.69 -15.75 18.66
C LEU A 13 -9.21 -15.88 17.22
N ALA A 14 -8.80 -16.91 16.49
CA ALA A 14 -9.27 -17.16 15.13
C ALA A 14 -10.78 -17.48 15.08
N GLU A 15 -11.30 -18.23 16.07
CA GLU A 15 -12.73 -18.51 16.20
C GLU A 15 -13.54 -17.27 16.60
N GLU A 16 -13.04 -16.48 17.55
CA GLU A 16 -13.67 -15.22 17.91
C GLU A 16 -13.75 -14.27 16.71
N LEU A 17 -12.65 -14.11 15.98
CA LEU A 17 -12.63 -13.29 14.77
C LEU A 17 -13.61 -13.82 13.72
N ARG A 18 -13.69 -15.14 13.51
CA ARG A 18 -14.65 -15.75 12.59
C ARG A 18 -16.10 -15.45 12.99
N ARG A 19 -16.43 -15.52 14.29
CA ARG A 19 -17.77 -15.20 14.81
C ARG A 19 -18.12 -13.72 14.60
N LEU A 20 -17.20 -12.81 14.89
CA LEU A 20 -17.40 -11.37 14.75
C LEU A 20 -17.54 -10.95 13.28
N THR A 21 -16.71 -11.50 12.39
CA THR A 21 -16.73 -11.19 10.95
C THR A 21 -17.77 -11.98 10.17
N LYS A 22 -18.45 -12.95 10.82
CA LYS A 22 -19.49 -13.82 10.25
C LYS A 22 -19.03 -14.60 9.00
N VAL A 23 -17.72 -14.80 8.84
CA VAL A 23 -17.16 -15.57 7.73
C VAL A 23 -17.30 -17.08 7.99
N LYS A 24 -17.34 -17.86 6.91
CA LYS A 24 -17.70 -19.28 6.99
C LYS A 24 -16.60 -20.13 7.61
N THR A 25 -15.33 -19.74 7.45
CA THR A 25 -14.18 -20.57 7.85
C THR A 25 -13.14 -19.79 8.66
N LYS A 26 -12.44 -20.47 9.58
CA LYS A 26 -11.31 -19.87 10.31
C LYS A 26 -10.22 -19.37 9.35
N THR A 27 -9.95 -20.14 8.30
CA THR A 27 -8.99 -19.78 7.25
C THR A 27 -9.31 -18.43 6.61
N GLU A 28 -10.59 -18.17 6.33
CA GLU A 28 -11.03 -16.91 5.73
C GLU A 28 -10.91 -15.74 6.70
N ALA A 29 -11.30 -15.94 7.97
CA ALA A 29 -11.13 -14.94 9.02
C ALA A 29 -9.66 -14.53 9.17
N VAL A 30 -8.77 -15.52 9.31
CA VAL A 30 -7.33 -15.30 9.47
C VAL A 30 -6.74 -14.64 8.22
N ARG A 31 -7.12 -15.07 7.01
CA ARG A 31 -6.67 -14.44 5.76
C ARG A 31 -7.02 -12.95 5.73
N GLN A 32 -8.26 -12.60 6.05
CA GLN A 32 -8.69 -11.20 6.04
C GLN A 32 -7.94 -10.37 7.07
N ALA A 33 -7.75 -10.88 8.30
CA ALA A 33 -6.97 -10.19 9.32
C ALA A 33 -5.52 -9.96 8.88
N LEU A 34 -4.86 -10.98 8.31
CA LEU A 34 -3.49 -10.84 7.82
C LEU A 34 -3.37 -9.83 6.69
N LEU A 35 -4.32 -9.80 5.75
CA LEU A 35 -4.34 -8.80 4.68
C LEU A 35 -4.42 -7.38 5.24
N ILE A 36 -5.35 -7.14 6.17
CA ILE A 36 -5.51 -5.83 6.81
C ILE A 36 -4.23 -5.42 7.54
N GLN A 37 -3.61 -6.34 8.29
CA GLN A 37 -2.38 -6.04 9.02
C GLN A 37 -1.19 -5.81 8.08
N LEU A 38 -1.08 -6.55 6.99
CA LEU A 38 -0.05 -6.33 5.97
C LEU A 38 -0.24 -4.98 5.28
N GLU A 39 -1.47 -4.58 4.97
CA GLU A 39 -1.74 -3.26 4.43
C GLU A 39 -1.37 -2.15 5.42
N ARG A 40 -1.73 -2.32 6.70
CA ARG A 40 -1.35 -1.35 7.76
C ARG A 40 0.16 -1.24 7.90
N ALA A 41 0.87 -2.36 7.93
CA ALA A 41 2.33 -2.38 8.00
C ALA A 41 2.96 -1.69 6.78
N ARG A 42 2.46 -1.96 5.56
CA ARG A 42 2.92 -1.30 4.33
C ARG A 42 2.61 0.19 4.29
N ARG A 43 1.49 0.62 4.88
CA ARG A 43 1.15 2.05 5.00
C ARG A 43 1.97 2.75 6.08
N ALA A 44 2.32 2.04 7.15
CA ALA A 44 3.16 2.52 8.24
C ALA A 44 4.65 2.60 7.86
N SER A 45 5.07 1.94 6.77
CA SER A 45 6.39 2.21 6.18
C SER A 45 6.53 3.72 5.93
N PRO A 46 7.65 4.33 6.36
CA PRO A 46 7.87 5.77 6.21
C PRO A 46 7.56 6.23 4.78
N ILE A 47 6.96 7.42 4.65
CA ILE A 47 6.68 8.03 3.34
C ILE A 47 7.95 8.03 2.46
N GLY A 48 9.13 8.15 3.09
CA GLY A 48 10.44 8.04 2.43
C GLY A 48 10.60 6.74 1.63
N ASP A 49 10.27 5.58 2.20
CA ASP A 49 10.41 4.28 1.52
C ASP A 49 9.38 4.13 0.38
N ARG A 50 8.18 4.69 0.59
CA ARG A 50 7.12 4.69 -0.44
C ARG A 50 7.50 5.58 -1.62
N LEU A 51 8.14 6.72 -1.35
CA LEU A 51 8.58 7.70 -2.33
C LEU A 51 9.98 7.41 -2.88
N ALA A 52 10.72 6.44 -2.32
CA ALA A 52 12.08 6.12 -2.73
C ALA A 52 12.17 5.79 -4.22
N ARG A 53 11.20 5.05 -4.75
CA ARG A 53 11.13 4.75 -6.20
C ARG A 53 10.89 6.00 -7.05
N SER A 54 9.96 6.87 -6.64
CA SER A 54 9.67 8.11 -7.36
C SER A 54 10.83 9.10 -7.28
N LYS A 55 11.51 9.19 -6.12
CA LYS A 55 12.73 9.99 -5.93
C LYS A 55 13.87 9.46 -6.81
N ALA A 56 14.12 8.15 -6.82
CA ALA A 56 15.15 7.56 -7.67
C ALA A 56 14.89 7.80 -9.17
N LEU A 57 13.62 7.79 -9.61
CA LEU A 57 13.26 8.15 -10.98
C LEU A 57 13.51 9.63 -11.28
N ALA A 58 13.15 10.53 -10.36
CA ALA A 58 13.42 11.97 -10.50
C ALA A 58 14.93 12.26 -10.51
N ASP A 59 15.70 11.60 -9.64
CA ASP A 59 17.16 11.73 -9.60
C ASP A 59 17.80 11.21 -10.91
N ALA A 60 17.26 10.14 -11.49
CA ALA A 60 17.71 9.59 -12.77
C ALA A 60 17.35 10.46 -13.99
N MET A 61 16.29 11.28 -13.91
CA MET A 61 15.93 12.25 -14.96
C MET A 61 16.91 13.44 -15.02
N GLY A 62 17.73 13.62 -13.98
CA GLY A 62 18.73 14.67 -13.89
C GLY A 62 18.20 15.95 -13.24
N PRO A 63 19.07 16.94 -13.02
CA PRO A 63 18.70 18.19 -12.36
C PRO A 63 17.66 18.95 -13.18
N SER A 64 16.64 19.48 -12.49
CA SER A 64 15.66 20.39 -13.10
C SER A 64 16.37 21.65 -13.60
N ASP A 65 16.08 22.05 -14.83
CA ASP A 65 16.54 23.33 -15.37
C ASP A 65 15.82 24.48 -14.63
N PRO A 66 16.56 25.34 -13.90
CA PRO A 66 15.97 26.46 -13.14
C PRO A 66 15.38 27.55 -14.05
N THR A 67 15.78 27.58 -15.32
CA THR A 67 15.37 28.58 -16.30
C THR A 67 14.22 28.12 -17.19
N PHE A 68 13.74 26.88 -16.99
CA PHE A 68 12.66 26.33 -17.79
C PHE A 68 11.32 27.00 -17.47
N ASP A 69 10.82 27.78 -18.42
CA ASP A 69 9.50 28.40 -18.34
C ASP A 69 8.41 27.40 -18.74
N MET A 70 7.89 26.71 -17.71
CA MET A 70 6.77 25.77 -17.85
C MET A 70 5.53 26.40 -18.50
N LYS A 71 5.28 27.70 -18.26
CA LYS A 71 4.09 28.38 -18.80
C LYS A 71 4.26 28.60 -20.29
N ALA A 72 5.38 29.17 -20.72
CA ALA A 72 5.66 29.38 -22.14
C ALA A 72 5.65 28.07 -22.93
N TYR A 73 6.25 27.00 -22.39
CA TYR A 73 6.24 25.66 -23.00
C TYR A 73 4.81 25.09 -23.15
N THR A 74 3.97 25.29 -22.14
CA THR A 74 2.58 24.81 -22.18
C THR A 74 1.73 25.66 -23.13
N ASP A 75 1.91 26.99 -23.14
CA ASP A 75 1.19 27.87 -24.06
C ASP A 75 1.53 27.55 -25.54
N GLU A 76 2.78 27.19 -25.83
CA GLU A 76 3.21 26.75 -27.17
C GLU A 76 2.59 25.39 -27.56
N MET A 77 2.53 24.43 -26.63
CA MET A 77 1.95 23.10 -26.88
C MET A 77 0.44 23.10 -27.09
N TRP A 78 -0.27 24.05 -26.50
CA TRP A 78 -1.74 24.08 -26.50
C TRP A 78 -2.33 25.19 -27.38
N GLY A 79 -1.49 26.08 -27.94
CA GLY A 79 -1.89 27.13 -28.84
C GLY A 79 -2.69 28.22 -28.12
N SER A 80 -2.07 29.38 -27.91
CA SER A 80 -2.80 30.60 -27.57
C SER A 80 -3.55 31.10 -28.80
N ASP A 81 -4.88 31.03 -28.77
CA ASP A 81 -5.77 31.79 -29.67
C ASP A 81 -5.63 33.30 -29.41
#